data_AF-A0A9W5QFJ1-F1
#
_entry.id   AF-A0A9W5QFJ1-F1
#
_cell.length_a   1.000
_cell.length_b   1.000
_cell.length_c   1.000
_cell.angle_alpha   90.00
_cell.angle_beta   90.00
_cell.angle_gamma   90.00
#
_symmetry.space_group_name_H-M   'P 1'
#
loop_
_entity.id
_entity.type
_entity.pdbx_description
1 polymer ?
#
loop_
_entity_poly.entity_id
_entity_poly.type
_entity_poly.pdbx_seq_one_letter_code
_entity_poly.pdbx_strand_id
1 'polypeptide(L)'
;MDNNPNINECIPYNCLSNPEVEVLGGERIETGYTPIDISLSLTQFLLSEFVPGAGFVLGLVDIIWGIFGPSQWDAFLVQIEQLINQRIEEFARNQAISRLEGLSNLYQIYAESFREWEADPTNPALREEMRIQFNDMNSALTTAIPLFAVQNYQVPLLSVYVQAANLHLSVLRDVSVFGQRWGFDAATINSRYNDLTRLIGNYTD
;
A
#
# COMPACT_ATOMS: atom_id res chain seq x y z
N MET A 1 -46.94 19.00 -53.67
CA MET A 1 -46.30 17.67 -53.53
C MET A 1 -44.80 17.89 -53.69
N ASP A 2 -43.92 17.82 -52.70
CA ASP A 2 -43.96 17.82 -51.24
C ASP A 2 -42.50 17.98 -50.80
N ASN A 3 -42.25 18.89 -49.84
CA ASN A 3 -41.40 18.73 -48.65
C ASN A 3 -40.04 18.00 -48.79
N ASN A 4 -38.87 18.61 -48.56
CA ASN A 4 -38.29 19.16 -47.32
C ASN A 4 -36.93 18.42 -47.14
N PRO A 5 -35.78 19.10 -46.93
CA PRO A 5 -34.50 18.43 -46.71
C PRO A 5 -34.55 17.47 -45.51
N ASN A 6 -34.00 16.27 -45.68
CA ASN A 6 -33.78 15.32 -44.59
C ASN A 6 -32.80 15.95 -43.58
N ILE A 7 -33.39 16.51 -42.54
CA ILE A 7 -32.76 16.76 -41.24
C ILE A 7 -32.42 15.37 -40.71
N ASN A 8 -31.14 15.01 -40.68
CA ASN A 8 -30.70 13.87 -39.89
C ASN A 8 -30.84 14.27 -38.41
N GLU A 9 -32.05 14.05 -37.88
CA GLU A 9 -32.34 14.11 -36.46
C GLU A 9 -31.48 13.09 -35.74
N CYS A 10 -30.55 13.63 -34.99
CA CYS A 10 -29.67 12.92 -34.10
C CYS A 10 -30.50 12.49 -32.87
N ILE A 11 -30.70 11.18 -32.68
CA ILE A 11 -31.42 10.61 -31.52
C ILE A 11 -30.62 10.92 -30.23
N PRO A 12 -31.24 11.36 -29.12
CA PRO A 12 -30.54 12.02 -28.00
C PRO A 12 -29.40 11.24 -27.35
N TYR A 13 -29.40 9.90 -27.43
CA TYR A 13 -28.37 9.06 -26.82
C TYR A 13 -27.12 8.86 -27.68
N ASN A 14 -27.17 9.26 -28.96
CA ASN A 14 -26.12 8.95 -29.93
C ASN A 14 -25.24 10.17 -30.24
N CYS A 15 -25.52 11.31 -29.60
CA CYS A 15 -24.78 12.57 -29.74
C CYS A 15 -23.84 12.85 -28.57
N LEU A 16 -23.90 12.02 -27.54
CA LEU A 16 -22.81 11.90 -26.61
C LEU A 16 -21.75 11.09 -27.35
N SER A 17 -20.91 11.79 -28.12
CA SER A 17 -19.53 11.36 -28.26
C SER A 17 -19.00 11.24 -26.84
N ASN A 18 -19.18 10.05 -26.26
CA ASN A 18 -18.41 9.64 -25.11
C ASN A 18 -16.97 9.87 -25.55
N PRO A 19 -16.22 10.81 -24.94
CA PRO A 19 -14.82 10.90 -25.24
C PRO A 19 -14.28 9.49 -24.98
N GLU A 20 -13.78 8.84 -26.02
CA GLU A 20 -13.06 7.59 -25.87
C GLU A 20 -11.90 7.90 -24.93
N VAL A 21 -12.13 7.61 -23.65
CA VAL A 21 -11.12 7.21 -22.67
C VAL A 21 -9.86 8.08 -22.71
N GLU A 22 -9.98 9.34 -22.29
CA GLU A 22 -8.83 10.14 -21.84
C GLU A 22 -8.83 10.29 -20.31
N VAL A 23 -9.39 9.31 -19.60
CA VAL A 23 -9.44 9.29 -18.13
C VAL A 23 -8.27 8.50 -17.52
N LEU A 24 -7.46 7.80 -18.33
CA LEU A 24 -6.34 6.98 -17.85
C LEU A 24 -5.03 7.29 -18.60
N GLY A 25 -4.76 8.57 -18.83
CA GLY A 25 -3.43 9.05 -19.18
C GLY A 25 -2.54 9.18 -17.94
N GLY A 26 -2.55 8.18 -17.05
CA GLY A 26 -1.59 8.12 -15.95
C GLY A 26 -0.18 8.14 -16.54
N GLU A 27 0.72 8.94 -15.95
CA GLU A 27 2.14 8.88 -16.29
C GLU A 27 2.58 7.42 -16.21
N ARG A 28 2.93 6.85 -17.37
CA ARG A 28 3.35 5.46 -17.46
C ARG A 28 4.63 5.33 -16.65
N ILE A 29 4.52 4.65 -15.51
CA ILE A 29 5.65 4.17 -14.72
C ILE A 29 6.61 3.44 -15.69
N GLU A 30 7.93 3.51 -15.46
CA GLU A 30 8.96 2.89 -16.32
C GLU A 30 8.76 1.37 -16.58
N THR A 31 7.85 0.72 -15.84
CA THR A 31 7.45 -0.69 -15.99
C THR A 31 6.19 -0.93 -16.83
N GLY A 32 5.48 0.12 -17.25
CA GLY A 32 4.24 0.03 -18.06
C GLY A 32 2.95 -0.29 -17.28
N TYR A 33 3.02 -0.46 -15.95
CA TYR A 33 1.86 -0.74 -15.08
C TYR A 33 1.35 0.52 -14.38
N THR A 34 0.04 0.59 -14.13
CA THR A 34 -0.60 1.68 -13.36
C THR A 34 -0.79 1.27 -11.88
N PRO A 35 -1.06 2.22 -10.96
CA PRO A 35 -1.43 1.90 -9.58
C PRO A 35 -2.62 0.93 -9.46
N ILE A 36 -3.54 0.95 -10.44
CA ILE A 36 -4.69 0.04 -10.50
C ILE A 36 -4.23 -1.39 -10.75
N ASP A 37 -3.36 -1.61 -11.74
CA ASP A 37 -2.83 -2.94 -12.07
C ASP A 37 -2.10 -3.57 -10.88
N ILE A 38 -1.32 -2.75 -10.18
CA ILE A 38 -0.57 -3.19 -9.02
C ILE A 38 -1.53 -3.51 -7.85
N SER A 39 -2.56 -2.68 -7.64
CA SER A 39 -3.57 -2.93 -6.61
C SER A 39 -4.38 -4.20 -6.90
N LEU A 40 -4.66 -4.53 -8.16
CA LEU A 40 -5.31 -5.77 -8.56
C LEU A 40 -4.41 -6.99 -8.28
N SER A 41 -3.11 -6.90 -8.61
CA SER A 41 -2.13 -7.94 -8.28
C SER A 41 -2.06 -8.21 -6.78
N LEU A 42 -1.98 -7.15 -5.97
CA LEU A 42 -2.01 -7.25 -4.52
C LEU A 42 -3.33 -7.87 -4.04
N THR A 43 -4.47 -7.45 -4.58
CA THR A 43 -5.78 -8.02 -4.20
C THR A 43 -5.85 -9.51 -4.50
N GLN A 44 -5.37 -9.94 -5.67
CA GLN A 44 -5.32 -11.35 -6.04
C GLN A 44 -4.46 -12.15 -5.05
N PHE A 45 -3.27 -11.63 -4.73
CA PHE A 45 -2.39 -12.23 -3.74
C PHE A 45 -3.04 -12.34 -2.35
N LEU A 46 -3.68 -11.27 -1.88
CA LEU A 46 -4.38 -11.28 -0.58
C LEU A 46 -5.58 -12.23 -0.56
N LEU A 47 -6.16 -12.60 -1.70
CA LEU A 47 -7.25 -13.56 -1.77
C LEU A 47 -6.75 -15.01 -1.84
N SER A 48 -5.61 -15.27 -2.49
CA SER A 48 -5.09 -16.63 -2.67
C SER A 48 -4.11 -17.06 -1.56
N GLU A 49 -3.31 -16.13 -1.04
CA GLU A 49 -2.17 -16.43 -0.17
C GLU A 49 -2.28 -15.80 1.23
N PHE A 50 -3.49 -15.59 1.77
CA PHE A 50 -3.69 -14.96 3.09
C PHE A 50 -3.34 -15.87 4.28
N VAL A 51 -2.12 -16.38 4.30
CA VAL A 51 -1.60 -17.30 5.32
C VAL A 51 -0.33 -16.70 5.92
N PRO A 52 -0.18 -16.62 7.26
CA PRO A 52 1.06 -16.12 7.87
C PRO A 52 2.28 -16.99 7.53
N GLY A 53 3.39 -16.36 7.16
CA GLY A 53 4.67 -17.03 6.87
C GLY A 53 5.52 -16.22 5.88
N ALA A 54 6.74 -16.69 5.59
CA ALA A 54 7.64 -15.94 4.70
C ALA A 54 7.06 -15.73 3.30
N GLY A 55 6.23 -16.65 2.79
CA GLY A 55 5.54 -16.48 1.52
C GLY A 55 4.67 -15.21 1.47
N PHE A 56 3.96 -14.90 2.56
CA PHE A 56 3.17 -13.67 2.65
C PHE A 56 4.07 -12.43 2.67
N VAL A 57 5.09 -12.47 3.52
CA VAL A 57 6.04 -11.37 3.73
C VAL A 57 6.77 -11.01 2.44
N LEU A 58 7.32 -12.02 1.75
CA LEU A 58 8.04 -11.87 0.48
C LEU A 58 7.11 -11.46 -0.66
N GLY A 59 5.88 -11.97 -0.72
CA GLY A 59 4.93 -11.52 -1.75
C GLY A 59 4.59 -10.02 -1.64
N LEU A 60 4.54 -9.45 -0.43
CA LEU A 60 4.39 -8.00 -0.27
C LEU A 60 5.62 -7.22 -0.76
N VAL A 61 6.82 -7.78 -0.65
CA VAL A 61 8.04 -7.20 -1.23
C VAL A 61 7.95 -7.23 -2.76
N ASP A 62 7.61 -8.39 -3.33
CA ASP A 62 7.59 -8.60 -4.78
C ASP A 62 6.54 -7.75 -5.51
N ILE A 63 5.39 -7.49 -4.86
CA ILE A 63 4.27 -6.76 -5.47
C ILE A 63 4.39 -5.24 -5.24
N ILE A 64 4.88 -4.82 -4.07
CA ILE A 64 4.88 -3.40 -3.66
C ILE A 64 6.26 -2.96 -3.17
N TRP A 65 6.70 -3.46 -2.01
CA TRP A 65 7.69 -2.77 -1.17
C TRP A 65 9.15 -2.98 -1.57
N GLY A 66 9.43 -3.95 -2.46
CA GLY A 66 10.76 -4.24 -2.99
C GLY A 66 11.03 -3.64 -4.37
N ILE A 67 9.98 -3.25 -5.09
CA ILE A 67 10.07 -2.81 -6.48
C ILE A 67 9.69 -1.34 -6.67
N PHE A 68 9.15 -0.68 -5.64
CA PHE A 68 8.72 0.71 -5.70
C PHE A 68 9.84 1.66 -5.28
N GLY A 69 10.22 2.54 -6.21
CA GLY A 69 10.97 3.76 -5.94
C GLY A 69 10.07 4.99 -5.90
N PRO A 70 10.67 6.20 -5.86
CA PRO A 70 9.93 7.46 -5.80
C PRO A 70 8.91 7.62 -6.93
N SER A 71 9.23 7.17 -8.15
CA SER A 71 8.34 7.32 -9.31
C SER A 71 7.07 6.47 -9.23
N GLN A 72 7.14 5.29 -8.62
CA GLN A 72 5.96 4.46 -8.36
C GLN A 72 5.05 5.13 -7.33
N TRP A 73 5.61 5.64 -6.23
CA TRP A 73 4.82 6.36 -5.22
C TRP A 73 4.21 7.64 -5.77
N ASP A 74 4.96 8.35 -6.61
CA ASP A 74 4.49 9.51 -7.36
C ASP A 74 3.24 9.18 -8.18
N ALA A 75 3.27 8.09 -8.96
CA ALA A 75 2.14 7.66 -9.77
C ALA A 75 0.89 7.34 -8.94
N PHE A 76 1.04 6.79 -7.73
CA PHE A 76 -0.07 6.55 -6.80
C PHE A 76 -0.76 7.85 -6.35
N LEU A 77 0.01 8.91 -6.14
CA LEU A 77 -0.51 10.23 -5.78
C LEU A 77 -1.18 10.89 -7.00
N VAL A 78 -0.48 10.92 -8.14
CA VAL A 78 -0.94 11.54 -9.39
C VAL A 78 -2.31 10.98 -9.82
N GLN A 79 -2.50 9.67 -9.69
CA GLN A 79 -3.76 8.99 -10.06
C GLN A 79 -4.98 9.60 -9.34
N ILE A 80 -4.86 9.94 -8.05
CA ILE A 80 -5.97 10.53 -7.29
C ILE A 80 -5.99 12.05 -7.47
N GLU A 81 -4.83 12.71 -7.44
CA GLU A 81 -4.70 14.17 -7.63
C GLU A 81 -5.40 14.64 -8.92
N GLN A 82 -5.21 13.91 -10.02
CA GLN A 82 -5.86 14.17 -11.31
C GLN A 82 -7.36 13.93 -11.26
N LEU A 83 -7.80 12.85 -10.61
CA LEU A 83 -9.21 12.46 -10.54
C LEU A 83 -10.06 13.49 -9.79
N ILE A 84 -9.52 14.07 -8.71
CA ILE A 84 -10.22 15.06 -7.89
C ILE A 84 -9.83 16.50 -8.22
N ASN A 85 -8.91 16.69 -9.18
CA ASN A 85 -8.33 17.98 -9.55
C ASN A 85 -7.78 18.77 -8.34
N GLN A 86 -7.05 18.09 -7.46
CA GLN A 86 -6.43 18.67 -6.27
C GLN A 86 -5.04 18.06 -6.05
N ARG A 87 -4.01 18.86 -6.28
CA ARG A 87 -2.62 18.48 -5.99
C ARG A 87 -2.31 18.65 -4.51
N ILE A 88 -1.54 17.72 -3.95
CA ILE A 88 -0.99 17.79 -2.60
C ILE A 88 0.02 18.94 -2.54
N GLU A 89 0.07 19.64 -1.41
CA GLU A 89 1.10 20.65 -1.18
C GLU A 89 2.50 20.03 -1.29
N GLU A 90 3.43 20.73 -1.94
CA GLU A 90 4.70 20.18 -2.40
C GLU A 90 5.58 19.63 -1.25
N PHE A 91 5.62 20.29 -0.10
CA PHE A 91 6.35 19.80 1.06
C PHE A 91 5.70 18.53 1.63
N ALA A 92 4.37 18.51 1.81
CA ALA A 92 3.64 17.32 2.27
C ALA A 92 3.80 16.15 1.29
N ARG A 93 3.77 16.41 -0.01
CA ARG A 93 3.94 15.42 -1.09
C ARG A 93 5.32 14.78 -1.04
N ASN A 94 6.37 15.60 -1.02
CA ASN A 94 7.75 15.11 -0.95
C ASN A 94 8.03 14.39 0.37
N GLN A 95 7.44 14.85 1.47
CA GLN A 95 7.53 14.17 2.75
C GLN A 95 6.87 12.79 2.70
N ALA A 96 5.69 12.66 2.08
CA ALA A 96 5.01 11.38 1.93
C ALA A 96 5.85 10.39 1.10
N ILE A 97 6.34 10.81 -0.07
CA ILE A 97 7.18 9.96 -0.94
C ILE A 97 8.44 9.49 -0.20
N SER A 98 9.17 10.41 0.44
CA SER A 98 10.39 10.07 1.18
C SER A 98 10.13 9.09 2.33
N ARG A 99 8.97 9.16 2.98
CA ARG A 99 8.58 8.20 4.03
C ARG A 99 8.28 6.83 3.45
N LEU A 100 7.58 6.77 2.32
CA LEU A 100 7.31 5.51 1.62
C LEU A 100 8.59 4.81 1.18
N GLU A 101 9.57 5.56 0.66
CA GLU A 101 10.90 5.02 0.35
C GLU A 101 11.61 4.46 1.60
N GLY A 102 11.56 5.19 2.71
CA GLY A 102 12.12 4.73 3.99
C GLY A 102 11.47 3.43 4.47
N LEU A 103 10.14 3.32 4.33
CA LEU A 103 9.39 2.11 4.68
C LEU A 103 9.73 0.94 3.75
N SER A 104 9.84 1.18 2.43
CA SER A 104 10.27 0.15 1.46
C SER A 104 11.62 -0.44 1.84
N ASN A 105 12.61 0.41 2.12
CA ASN A 105 13.95 -0.04 2.49
C ASN A 105 13.94 -0.85 3.80
N LEU A 106 13.21 -0.36 4.81
CA LEU A 106 13.14 -1.05 6.10
C LEU A 106 12.40 -2.39 5.99
N TYR A 107 11.32 -2.45 5.22
CA TYR A 107 10.55 -3.67 5.06
C TYR A 107 11.30 -4.74 4.24
N GLN A 108 12.15 -4.35 3.28
CA GLN A 108 13.04 -5.30 2.60
C GLN A 108 14.02 -5.97 3.56
N ILE A 109 14.60 -5.20 4.50
CA ILE A 109 15.47 -5.75 5.55
C ILE A 109 14.67 -6.68 6.46
N TYR A 110 13.50 -6.24 6.93
CA TYR A 110 12.60 -7.06 7.74
C TYR A 110 12.25 -8.39 7.05
N ALA A 111 11.91 -8.35 5.77
CA ALA A 111 11.51 -9.52 4.99
C ALA A 111 12.66 -10.52 4.80
N GLU A 112 13.87 -10.02 4.56
CA GLU A 112 15.07 -10.86 4.48
C GLU A 112 15.37 -11.52 5.83
N SER A 113 15.37 -10.75 6.93
CA SER A 113 15.55 -11.29 8.28
C SER A 113 14.48 -12.34 8.61
N PHE A 114 13.23 -12.12 8.18
CA PHE A 114 12.15 -13.09 8.36
C PHE A 114 12.47 -14.39 7.62
N ARG A 115 12.88 -14.31 6.36
CA ARG A 115 13.24 -15.46 5.53
C ARG A 115 14.38 -16.27 6.16
N GLU A 116 15.43 -15.60 6.61
CA GLU A 116 16.56 -16.24 7.29
C GLU A 116 16.11 -16.92 8.59
N TRP A 117 15.31 -16.23 9.41
CA TRP A 117 14.77 -16.79 10.64
C TRP A 117 13.86 -18.01 10.38
N GLU A 118 13.01 -17.97 9.36
CA GLU A 118 12.12 -19.11 9.06
C GLU A 118 12.91 -20.35 8.63
N ALA A 119 14.09 -20.16 8.01
CA ALA A 119 15.01 -21.23 7.64
C ALA A 119 15.78 -21.83 8.84
N ASP A 120 16.10 -21.02 9.87
CA ASP A 120 16.72 -21.47 11.12
C ASP A 120 16.06 -20.85 12.37
N PRO A 121 14.85 -21.30 12.73
CA PRO A 121 14.00 -20.61 13.71
C PRO A 121 14.50 -20.72 15.15
N THR A 122 15.46 -21.61 15.41
CA THR A 122 16.04 -21.82 16.74
C THR A 122 17.28 -20.97 17.01
N ASN A 123 17.84 -20.35 15.96
CA ASN A 123 19.01 -19.51 16.06
C ASN A 123 18.75 -18.28 16.94
N PRO A 124 19.45 -18.10 18.07
CA PRO A 124 19.20 -16.98 18.97
C PRO A 124 19.50 -15.62 18.32
N ALA A 125 20.48 -15.55 17.41
CA ALA A 125 20.82 -14.30 16.72
C ALA A 125 19.71 -13.88 15.76
N LEU A 126 19.20 -14.79 14.93
CA LEU A 126 18.10 -14.49 14.00
C LEU A 126 16.81 -14.15 14.74
N ARG A 127 16.55 -14.81 15.88
CA ARG A 127 15.41 -14.46 16.75
C ARG A 127 15.54 -13.05 17.32
N GLU A 128 16.75 -12.64 17.72
CA GLU A 128 17.01 -11.28 18.19
C GLU A 128 16.86 -10.25 17.08
N GLU A 129 17.42 -10.54 15.91
CA GLU A 129 17.25 -9.71 14.72
C GLU A 129 15.77 -9.50 14.40
N MET A 130 14.94 -10.56 14.42
CA MET A 130 13.50 -10.43 14.21
C MET A 130 12.81 -9.53 15.23
N ARG A 131 13.23 -9.53 16.50
CA ARG A 131 12.66 -8.62 17.51
C ARG A 131 13.05 -7.17 17.21
N ILE A 132 14.29 -6.93 16.80
CA ILE A 132 14.79 -5.59 16.44
C ILE A 132 14.04 -5.09 15.21
N GLN A 133 14.06 -5.84 14.11
CA GLN A 133 13.43 -5.45 12.85
C GLN A 133 11.91 -5.27 13.00
N PHE A 134 11.23 -6.10 13.78
CA PHE A 134 9.82 -5.89 14.10
C PHE A 134 9.58 -4.55 14.81
N ASN A 135 10.39 -4.22 15.84
CA ASN A 135 10.21 -2.98 16.60
C ASN A 135 10.47 -1.75 15.74
N ASP A 136 11.53 -1.79 14.92
CA ASP A 136 11.87 -0.70 14.00
C ASP A 136 10.76 -0.50 12.96
N MET A 137 10.28 -1.58 12.35
CA MET A 137 9.20 -1.53 11.36
C MET A 137 7.89 -1.00 11.96
N ASN A 138 7.50 -1.49 13.14
CA ASN A 138 6.30 -1.05 13.86
C ASN A 138 6.38 0.44 14.24
N SER A 139 7.54 0.90 14.71
CA SER A 139 7.79 2.30 15.05
C SER A 139 7.75 3.21 13.80
N ALA A 140 8.41 2.79 12.72
CA ALA A 140 8.43 3.52 11.46
C ALA A 140 7.02 3.67 10.87
N LEU A 141 6.22 2.61 10.85
CA LEU A 141 4.83 2.66 10.35
C LEU A 141 3.95 3.56 11.22
N THR A 142 4.07 3.44 12.55
CA THR A 142 3.32 4.28 13.50
C THR A 142 3.60 5.78 13.28
N THR A 143 4.85 6.13 12.95
CA THR A 143 5.25 7.53 12.72
C THR A 143 4.99 8.02 11.30
N ALA A 144 5.00 7.13 10.30
CA ALA A 144 4.79 7.48 8.90
C ALA A 144 3.30 7.65 8.55
N ILE A 145 2.41 6.79 9.06
CA ILE A 145 0.98 6.77 8.68
C ILE A 145 0.28 8.14 8.87
N PRO A 146 0.50 8.90 9.96
CA PRO A 146 -0.07 10.24 10.11
C PRO A 146 0.33 11.22 8.99
N LEU A 147 1.51 11.02 8.38
CA LEU A 147 2.00 11.82 7.25
C LEU A 147 1.33 11.45 5.92
N PHE A 148 0.58 10.34 5.88
CA PHE A 148 -0.31 9.97 4.78
C PHE A 148 -1.77 10.38 5.05
N ALA A 149 -2.02 11.07 6.16
CA ALA A 149 -3.34 11.58 6.55
C ALA A 149 -3.30 13.09 6.82
N VAL A 150 -2.44 13.82 6.11
CA VAL A 150 -2.27 15.27 6.27
C VAL A 150 -3.60 15.98 6.01
N GLN A 151 -3.95 16.89 6.92
CA GLN A 151 -5.18 17.65 6.83
C GLN A 151 -5.29 18.40 5.49
N ASN A 152 -6.48 18.36 4.89
CA ASN A 152 -6.84 18.88 3.56
C ASN A 152 -6.34 18.04 2.38
N TYR A 153 -5.53 17.02 2.61
CA TYR A 153 -4.95 16.17 1.57
C TYR A 153 -5.20 14.67 1.81
N GLN A 154 -6.16 14.33 2.68
CA GLN A 154 -6.46 12.94 3.02
C GLN A 154 -6.93 12.14 1.80
N VAL A 155 -7.74 12.73 0.92
CA VAL A 155 -8.25 12.05 -0.29
C VAL A 155 -7.11 11.72 -1.27
N PRO A 156 -6.26 12.66 -1.72
CA PRO A 156 -5.18 12.32 -2.64
C PRO A 156 -4.08 11.44 -2.03
N LEU A 157 -3.95 11.39 -0.69
CA LEU A 157 -3.03 10.48 0.00
C LEU A 157 -3.65 9.11 0.33
N LEU A 158 -4.93 8.88 0.04
CA LEU A 158 -5.67 7.73 0.56
C LEU A 158 -5.08 6.38 0.09
N SER A 159 -4.64 6.28 -1.17
CA SER A 159 -4.08 5.03 -1.69
C SER A 159 -2.78 4.65 -0.97
N VAL A 160 -1.86 5.60 -0.76
CA VAL A 160 -0.60 5.35 -0.05
C VAL A 160 -0.82 5.14 1.45
N TYR A 161 -1.81 5.81 2.04
CA TYR A 161 -2.27 5.53 3.40
C TYR A 161 -2.68 4.07 3.56
N VAL A 162 -3.53 3.57 2.66
CA VAL A 162 -4.02 2.18 2.69
C VAL A 162 -2.87 1.18 2.50
N GLN A 163 -1.92 1.46 1.61
CA GLN A 163 -0.74 0.59 1.45
C GLN A 163 0.06 0.48 2.76
N ALA A 164 0.36 1.61 3.41
CA ALA A 164 1.08 1.63 4.68
C ALA A 164 0.28 0.98 5.82
N ALA A 165 -1.04 1.20 5.88
CA ALA A 165 -1.93 0.57 6.84
C ALA A 165 -1.95 -0.96 6.67
N ASN A 166 -2.09 -1.45 5.43
CA ASN A 166 -2.03 -2.88 5.11
C ASN A 166 -0.71 -3.51 5.58
N LEU A 167 0.42 -2.84 5.32
CA LEU A 167 1.73 -3.29 5.78
C LEU A 167 1.80 -3.35 7.31
N HIS A 168 1.28 -2.33 8.00
CA HIS A 168 1.29 -2.27 9.47
C HIS A 168 0.47 -3.39 10.11
N LEU A 169 -0.71 -3.67 9.56
CA LEU A 169 -1.52 -4.80 10.02
C LEU A 169 -0.84 -6.13 9.74
N SER A 170 -0.09 -6.27 8.63
CA SER A 170 0.72 -7.47 8.37
C SER A 170 1.77 -7.69 9.45
N VAL A 171 2.59 -6.69 9.74
CA VAL A 171 3.70 -6.81 10.72
C VAL A 171 3.17 -7.07 12.14
N LEU A 172 2.04 -6.44 12.51
CA LEU A 172 1.37 -6.71 13.79
C LEU A 172 0.76 -8.13 13.85
N ARG A 173 0.26 -8.65 12.73
CA ARG A 173 -0.19 -10.03 12.63
C ARG A 173 1.00 -10.99 12.76
N ASP A 174 2.14 -10.67 12.16
CA ASP A 174 3.34 -11.51 12.22
C ASP A 174 3.84 -11.68 13.66
N VAL A 175 3.97 -10.60 14.44
CA VAL A 175 4.36 -10.73 15.86
C VAL A 175 3.29 -11.46 16.69
N SER A 176 2.02 -11.37 16.32
CA SER A 176 0.95 -12.11 17.00
C SER A 176 1.05 -13.62 16.78
N VAL A 177 1.55 -14.06 15.62
CA VAL A 177 1.69 -15.48 15.23
C VAL A 177 3.07 -16.05 15.58
N PHE A 178 4.12 -15.26 15.43
CA PHE A 178 5.52 -15.70 15.51
C PHE A 178 6.27 -15.11 16.70
N GLY A 179 5.74 -14.08 17.37
CA GLY A 179 6.46 -13.33 18.40
C GLY A 179 6.98 -14.19 19.55
N GLN A 180 6.25 -15.22 19.96
CA GLN A 180 6.73 -16.16 20.98
C GLN A 180 7.98 -16.92 20.52
N ARG A 181 8.00 -17.35 19.24
CA ARG A 181 9.15 -18.03 18.64
C ARG A 181 10.32 -17.08 18.45
N TRP A 182 10.08 -15.80 18.16
CA TRP A 182 11.12 -14.77 18.18
C TRP A 182 11.63 -14.46 19.59
N GLY A 183 10.91 -14.85 20.64
CA GLY A 183 11.30 -14.66 22.04
C GLY A 183 10.73 -13.42 22.72
N PHE A 184 9.66 -12.83 22.16
CA PHE A 184 8.84 -11.86 22.91
C PHE A 184 8.11 -12.56 24.06
N ASP A 185 7.91 -11.83 25.15
CA ASP A 185 7.07 -12.27 26.25
C ASP A 185 5.58 -12.15 25.89
N ALA A 186 4.74 -12.88 26.63
CA ALA A 186 3.31 -12.94 26.36
C ALA A 186 2.61 -11.57 26.54
N ALA A 187 3.09 -10.70 27.45
CA ALA A 187 2.47 -9.40 27.65
C ALA A 187 2.72 -8.49 26.44
N THR A 188 3.92 -8.51 25.88
CA THR A 188 4.25 -7.80 24.64
C THR A 188 3.39 -8.30 23.48
N ILE A 189 3.30 -9.62 23.27
CA ILE A 189 2.49 -10.21 22.17
C ILE A 189 1.02 -9.82 22.31
N ASN A 190 0.44 -9.96 23.50
CA ASN A 190 -0.96 -9.59 23.75
C ASN A 190 -1.20 -8.09 23.52
N SER A 191 -0.24 -7.23 23.90
CA SER A 191 -0.31 -5.81 23.59
C SER A 191 -0.30 -5.55 22.08
N ARG A 192 0.56 -6.21 21.31
CA ARG A 192 0.61 -6.05 19.85
C ARG A 192 -0.65 -6.60 19.17
N TYR A 193 -1.24 -7.68 19.68
CA TYR A 193 -2.52 -8.20 19.21
C TYR A 193 -3.69 -7.24 19.48
N ASN A 194 -3.69 -6.58 20.65
CA ASN A 194 -4.67 -5.52 20.94
C ASN A 194 -4.48 -4.31 20.00
N ASP A 195 -3.24 -3.98 19.66
CA ASP A 195 -2.96 -2.94 18.66
C ASP A 195 -3.47 -3.36 17.27
N LEU A 196 -3.23 -4.61 16.85
CA LEU A 196 -3.74 -5.16 15.59
C LEU A 196 -5.27 -5.02 15.49
N THR A 197 -6.00 -5.54 16.48
CA THR A 197 -7.47 -5.54 16.47
C THR A 197 -8.05 -4.13 16.48
N ARG A 198 -7.45 -3.22 17.26
CA ARG A 198 -7.84 -1.80 17.28
C ARG A 198 -7.55 -1.11 15.95
N LEU A 199 -6.38 -1.33 15.38
CA LEU A 199 -5.96 -0.65 14.15
C LEU A 199 -6.70 -1.19 12.92
N ILE A 200 -7.17 -2.45 12.91
CA ILE A 200 -8.09 -2.93 11.88
C ILE A 200 -9.33 -2.03 11.81
N GLY A 201 -9.96 -1.72 12.95
CA GLY A 201 -11.10 -0.81 13.00
C GLY A 201 -10.71 0.60 12.55
N ASN A 202 -9.69 1.17 13.19
CA ASN A 202 -9.28 2.56 12.92
C ASN A 202 -8.82 2.82 11.48
N TYR A 203 -8.23 1.83 10.79
CA TYR A 203 -7.81 1.98 9.39
C TYR A 203 -8.94 1.69 8.40
N THR A 204 -10.05 1.10 8.86
CA THR A 204 -11.24 0.83 8.04
C THR A 204 -12.25 1.97 8.08
N ASP A 205 -12.42 2.62 9.24
CA ASP A 205 -13.34 3.74 9.48
C ASP A 205 -12.95 5.03 8.72
#